data_AF-A0A957TVC3-F1
#
_entry.id   AF-A0A957TVC3-F1
#
_cell.length_a   1.000
_cell.length_b   1.000
_cell.length_c   1.000
_cell.angle_alpha   90.00
_cell.angle_beta   90.00
_cell.angle_gamma   90.00
#
_symmetry.space_group_name_H-M   'P 1'
#
loop_
_entity.id
_entity.type
_entity.pdbx_description
1 polymer ?
#
loop_
_entity_poly.entity_id
_entity_poly.type
_entity_poly.pdbx_seq_one_letter_code
_entity_poly.pdbx_strand_id
1 'polypeptide(L)'
;DLNASPWSTPMRRLMASTDLRYAMQGYGVWPTWRLAGPLLAAPLDYVLVSPAWQVVDYVEGGDIGSDHVPVQADLILNEAYQQ
;
A
#
# COMPACT_ATOMS: atom_id res chain seq x y z
N ASP A 1 -1.04 -8.45 -1.31
CA ASP A 1 0.25 -8.87 -1.88
C ASP A 1 0.30 -8.68 -3.39
N LEU A 2 1.24 -7.86 -3.87
CA LEU A 2 1.62 -7.77 -5.29
C LEU A 2 3.01 -8.37 -5.55
N ASN A 3 3.69 -8.88 -4.52
CA ASN A 3 5.00 -9.53 -4.54
C ASN A 3 6.08 -8.69 -5.26
N ALA A 4 5.96 -7.36 -5.15
CA ALA A 4 6.75 -6.41 -5.90
C ALA A 4 7.00 -5.17 -5.06
N SER A 5 8.25 -4.73 -4.94
CA SER A 5 8.57 -3.46 -4.25
C SER A 5 8.18 -2.24 -5.09
N PRO A 6 8.04 -1.03 -4.49
CA PRO A 6 7.67 0.18 -5.23
C PRO A 6 8.67 0.55 -6.32
N TRP A 7 9.90 0.07 -6.17
CA TRP A 7 11.00 0.35 -7.09
C TRP A 7 11.11 -0.66 -8.22
N SER A 8 10.40 -1.79 -8.13
CA SER A 8 10.44 -2.86 -9.13
C SER A 8 9.83 -2.41 -10.45
N THR A 9 10.33 -2.97 -11.56
CA THR A 9 9.80 -2.73 -12.90
C THR A 9 8.28 -2.98 -13.02
N PRO A 10 7.70 -4.10 -12.53
CA PRO A 10 6.26 -4.33 -12.64
C PRO A 10 5.45 -3.25 -11.90
N MET A 11 5.88 -2.86 -10.69
CA MET A 11 5.16 -1.83 -9.93
C MET A 11 5.25 -0.46 -10.60
N ARG A 12 6.44 -0.06 -11.09
CA ARG A 12 6.59 1.18 -11.85
C ARG A 12 5.73 1.21 -13.11
N ARG A 13 5.61 0.08 -13.82
CA ARG A 13 4.75 -0.02 -15.01
C ARG A 13 3.27 0.12 -14.65
N LEU A 14 2.81 -0.58 -13.61
CA LEU A 14 1.42 -0.48 -13.12
C LEU A 14 1.04 0.95 -12.75
N MET A 15 1.90 1.63 -11.99
CA MET A 15 1.65 3.01 -11.58
C MET A 15 1.72 4.00 -12.74
N ALA A 16 2.54 3.72 -13.76
CA ALA A 16 2.61 4.56 -14.96
C ALA A 16 1.41 4.37 -15.90
N SER A 17 0.70 3.24 -15.83
CA SER A 17 -0.42 2.91 -16.71
C SER A 17 -1.80 3.17 -16.10
N THR A 18 -1.87 3.69 -14.88
CA THR A 18 -3.12 3.94 -14.16
C THR A 18 -3.12 5.33 -13.53
N ASP A 19 -4.29 5.81 -13.13
CA ASP A 19 -4.45 7.02 -12.31
C ASP A 19 -4.47 6.70 -10.79
N LEU A 20 -4.08 5.47 -10.43
CA LEU A 20 -4.04 5.03 -9.04
C LEU A 20 -2.88 5.70 -8.31
N ARG A 21 -3.04 5.81 -6.99
CA ARG A 21 -2.01 6.27 -6.05
C ARG A 21 -1.91 5.31 -4.88
N TYR A 22 -0.73 5.25 -4.26
CA TYR A 22 -0.54 4.46 -3.05
C TYR A 22 -1.29 5.10 -1.88
N ALA A 23 -2.02 4.30 -1.10
CA ALA A 23 -2.65 4.78 0.13
C ALA A 23 -1.63 5.25 1.17
N MET A 24 -0.47 4.57 1.25
CA MET A 24 0.64 4.91 2.16
C MET A 24 1.32 6.26 1.86
N GLN A 25 0.99 6.91 0.74
CA GLN A 25 1.62 8.18 0.36
C GLN A 25 1.34 9.25 1.43
N GLY A 26 2.39 9.69 2.11
CA GLY A 26 2.31 10.63 3.24
C GLY A 26 2.49 9.99 4.63
N TYR A 27 2.44 8.66 4.73
CA TYR A 27 2.57 7.90 5.99
C TYR A 27 3.92 7.18 6.14
N GLY A 28 4.65 7.02 5.03
CA GLY A 28 5.93 6.33 4.97
C GLY A 28 5.85 5.08 4.09
N VAL A 29 6.98 4.39 3.95
CA VAL A 29 7.05 3.09 3.26
C VAL A 29 7.64 2.10 4.24
N TRP A 30 6.80 1.22 4.78
CA TRP A 30 7.23 0.22 5.75
C TRP A 30 7.20 -1.18 5.14
N PRO A 31 8.11 -2.09 5.58
CA PRO A 31 8.08 -3.47 5.11
C PRO A 31 6.83 -4.18 5.61
N THR A 32 6.06 -4.73 4.67
CA THR A 32 4.87 -5.54 4.94
C THR A 32 5.21 -7.02 4.96
N TRP A 33 6.21 -7.47 4.21
CA TRP A 33 6.75 -8.82 4.32
C TRP A 33 8.04 -8.81 5.14
N ARG A 34 8.15 -9.71 6.12
CA ARG A 34 9.29 -9.78 7.04
C ARG A 34 9.73 -11.23 7.24
N LEU A 35 10.87 -11.59 6.66
CA LEU A 35 11.52 -12.87 6.93
C LEU A 35 12.64 -12.67 7.95
N ALA A 36 12.70 -13.46 9.02
CA ALA A 36 13.85 -13.59 9.93
C ALA A 36 14.69 -12.31 10.24
N GLY A 37 14.04 -11.15 10.42
CA GLY A 37 14.70 -9.88 10.79
C GLY A 37 14.62 -8.76 9.72
N PRO A 38 15.06 -7.53 10.05
CA PRO A 38 14.85 -6.34 9.20
C PRO A 38 15.66 -6.34 7.89
N LEU A 39 16.68 -7.18 7.77
CA LEU A 39 17.51 -7.29 6.56
C LEU A 39 16.86 -8.09 5.44
N LEU A 40 15.84 -8.88 5.74
CA LEU A 40 15.09 -9.69 4.77
C LEU A 40 13.61 -9.27 4.81
N ALA A 41 13.37 -7.97 4.68
CA ALA A 41 12.04 -7.39 4.69
C ALA A 41 11.81 -6.56 3.43
N ALA A 42 10.58 -6.57 2.93
CA ALA A 42 10.20 -5.82 1.73
C ALA A 42 8.76 -5.28 1.82
N PRO A 43 8.50 -4.08 1.31
CA PRO A 43 7.13 -3.61 1.08
C PRO A 43 6.56 -4.34 -0.15
N LEU A 44 5.64 -5.29 0.06
CA LEU A 44 5.06 -6.10 -1.01
C LEU A 44 3.52 -5.96 -1.08
N ASP A 45 2.90 -5.43 -0.03
CA ASP A 45 1.46 -5.27 0.10
C ASP A 45 1.06 -3.80 0.00
N TYR A 46 0.01 -3.55 -0.77
CA TYR A 46 -0.43 -2.19 -1.07
C TYR A 46 -1.95 -2.11 -1.08
N VAL A 47 -2.44 -0.95 -0.63
CA VAL A 47 -3.75 -0.44 -1.03
C VAL A 47 -3.50 0.64 -2.08
N LEU A 48 -4.03 0.45 -3.28
CA LEU A 48 -4.00 1.42 -4.36
C LEU A 48 -5.40 2.04 -4.53
N VAL A 49 -5.47 3.36 -4.57
CA VAL A 49 -6.73 4.09 -4.62
C VAL A 49 -6.80 4.97 -5.86
N SER A 50 -7.99 5.10 -6.44
CA SER A 50 -8.24 6.04 -7.55
C SER A 50 -8.47 7.47 -7.03
N PRO A 51 -8.55 8.48 -7.91
CA PRO A 51 -8.86 9.86 -7.52
C PRO A 51 -10.21 10.05 -6.81
N ALA A 52 -11.13 9.09 -6.96
CA ALA A 52 -12.43 9.09 -6.28
C ALA A 52 -12.32 8.98 -4.76
N TRP A 53 -11.21 8.43 -4.25
CA TRP A 53 -11.05 8.17 -2.82
C TRP A 53 -10.05 9.12 -2.19
N GLN A 54 -10.43 9.67 -1.04
CA GLN A 54 -9.52 10.31 -0.10
C GLN A 54 -9.02 9.27 0.91
N VAL A 55 -7.72 9.28 1.21
CA VAL A 55 -7.13 8.47 2.28
C VAL A 55 -7.10 9.33 3.53
N VAL A 56 -7.83 8.93 4.56
CA VAL A 56 -7.97 9.66 5.82
C VAL A 56 -6.93 9.20 6.83
N ASP A 57 -6.67 7.90 6.86
CA ASP A 57 -5.65 7.29 7.69
C ASP A 57 -5.05 6.08 6.97
N TYR A 58 -3.84 5.73 7.37
CA TYR A 58 -3.15 4.55 6.90
C TYR A 58 -2.21 4.03 7.99
N VAL A 59 -2.32 2.75 8.29
CA VAL A 59 -1.55 2.09 9.35
C VAL A 59 -1.04 0.75 8.86
N GLU A 60 0.26 0.50 9.04
CA GLU A 60 0.80 -0.86 9.10
C GLU A 60 0.52 -1.45 10.47
N GLY A 61 -0.19 -2.58 10.50
CA GLY A 61 -0.57 -3.24 11.73
C GLY A 61 0.60 -3.90 12.45
N GLY A 62 0.26 -4.59 13.54
CA GLY A 62 1.22 -5.35 14.33
C GLY A 62 1.49 -6.75 13.77
N ASP A 63 2.36 -7.48 14.46
CA ASP A 63 2.56 -8.91 14.23
C ASP A 63 1.28 -9.68 14.58
N ILE A 64 0.75 -10.41 13.60
CA ILE A 64 -0.44 -11.26 13.72
C ILE A 64 -0.11 -12.76 13.58
N GLY A 65 1.17 -13.13 13.60
CA GLY A 65 1.63 -14.50 13.37
C GLY A 65 1.74 -14.90 11.90
N SER A 66 1.57 -13.95 10.97
CA SER A 66 1.86 -14.13 9.54
C SER A 66 3.26 -13.58 9.22
N ASP A 67 3.88 -14.10 8.17
CA ASP A 67 5.09 -13.52 7.56
C ASP A 67 4.82 -12.19 6.84
N HIS A 68 3.53 -11.84 6.67
CA HIS A 68 3.06 -10.53 6.26
C HIS A 68 2.43 -9.76 7.44
N VAL A 69 2.72 -8.47 7.49
CA VAL A 69 2.10 -7.47 8.36
C VAL A 69 0.90 -6.88 7.62
N PRO A 70 -0.27 -6.80 8.25
CA PRO A 70 -1.45 -6.24 7.60
C PRO A 70 -1.27 -4.74 7.35
N VAL A 71 -1.89 -4.27 6.27
CA VAL A 71 -2.03 -2.84 5.97
C VAL A 71 -3.51 -2.47 6.06
N GLN A 72 -3.80 -1.35 6.71
CA GLN A 72 -5.14 -0.79 6.81
C GLN A 72 -5.15 0.63 6.25
N ALA A 73 -6.18 0.96 5.48
CA ALA A 73 -6.42 2.31 4.97
C ALA A 73 -7.88 2.69 5.24
N ASP A 74 -8.08 3.84 5.86
CA ASP A 74 -9.42 4.40 6.07
C ASP A 74 -9.71 5.39 4.93
N LEU A 75 -10.81 5.15 4.22
CA LEU A 75 -11.12 5.85 2.97
C LEU A 75 -12.46 6.58 3.05
N ILE A 76 -12.52 7.76 2.44
CA ILE A 76 -13.77 8.48 2.16
C ILE A 76 -13.94 8.57 0.64
N LEU A 77 -15.15 8.25 0.16
CA LEU A 77 -15.53 8.48 -1.23
C LEU A 77 -15.86 9.96 -1.43
N ASN A 78 -15.12 10.63 -2.29
CA ASN A 78 -15.34 12.03 -2.61
C ASN A 78 -16.73 12.22 -3.23
N GLU A 79 -17.49 13.22 -2.77
CA GLU A 79 -18.87 13.50 -3.22
C GLU A 79 -18.97 13.69 -4.74
N ALA A 80 -17.93 14.24 -5.37
CA ALA A 80 -17.86 14.45 -6.82
C ALA A 80 -17.92 13.14 -7.65
N TYR A 81 -17.74 11.98 -6.99
CA TYR A 81 -17.75 10.65 -7.61
C TYR A 81 -18.93 9.78 -7.13
N GLN A 82 -19.94 10.36 -6.47
CA GLN A 82 -21.15 9.65 -6.02
C GLN A 82 -22.30 9.64 -7.04
N GLN A 83 -22.07 10.15 -8.26
CA GLN A 83 -23.04 10.17 -9.37
C GLN A 83 -22.65 9.16 -10.45
#